data_AF-A0A947R0I7-F1
#
_entry.id   AF-A0A947R0I7-F1
#
_cell.length_a   1.000
_cell.length_b   1.000
_cell.length_c   1.000
_cell.angle_alpha   90.00
_cell.angle_beta   90.00
_cell.angle_gamma   90.00
#
_symmetry.space_group_name_H-M   'P 1'
#
loop_
_entity.id
_entity.type
_entity.pdbx_description
1 polymer ?
#
loop_
_entity_poly.entity_id
_entity_poly.type
_entity_poly.pdbx_seq_one_letter_code
_entity_poly.pdbx_strand_id
1 'polypeptide(L)'
;MTPEKNIYPKMSQHGFTLLEIIVSLIVASILGSMLLVYVGTAYNKSIEPVATSKRVLQLEHVMEDINAIYAGLLDRADLLDAFNDALNAMTLPAGVTCDSSKRFDFSGGAEPDISGASSTGNILKVVLRDTTVHPNLELIALFYNRI
;
A
#
# COMPACT_ATOMS: atom_id res chain seq x y z
N MET A 1 73.17 -54.70 -25.81
CA MET A 1 72.70 -53.31 -25.94
C MET A 1 71.18 -53.37 -26.05
N THR A 2 70.47 -53.11 -24.96
CA THR A 2 69.02 -53.31 -24.81
C THR A 2 68.24 -52.09 -25.30
N PRO A 3 67.08 -52.24 -25.95
CA PRO A 3 66.32 -51.09 -26.43
C PRO A 3 65.68 -50.34 -25.25
N GLU A 4 65.86 -49.03 -25.24
CA GLU A 4 65.34 -48.11 -24.25
C GLU A 4 63.80 -48.01 -24.38
N LYS A 5 63.09 -48.45 -23.34
CA LYS A 5 61.64 -48.34 -23.23
C LYS A 5 61.30 -46.87 -22.96
N ASN A 6 60.68 -46.22 -23.93
CA ASN A 6 60.31 -44.81 -23.85
C ASN A 6 59.07 -44.63 -22.93
N ILE A 7 59.30 -44.11 -21.72
CA ILE A 7 58.28 -43.88 -20.67
C ILE A 7 57.88 -42.39 -20.68
N TYR A 8 57.18 -41.94 -21.72
CA TYR A 8 56.48 -40.66 -21.63
C TYR A 8 55.00 -40.91 -21.30
N PRO A 9 54.50 -40.45 -20.14
CA PRO A 9 53.08 -40.56 -19.83
C PRO A 9 52.30 -39.68 -20.81
N LYS A 10 51.46 -40.32 -21.64
CA LYS A 10 50.57 -39.66 -22.58
C LYS A 10 49.50 -38.92 -21.78
N MET A 11 49.68 -37.61 -21.57
CA MET A 11 48.66 -36.76 -20.95
C MET A 11 47.42 -36.76 -21.86
N SER A 12 46.32 -37.32 -21.39
CA SER A 12 45.08 -37.36 -22.14
C SER A 12 44.42 -35.98 -22.08
N GLN A 13 44.65 -35.17 -23.11
CA GLN A 13 43.91 -33.92 -23.31
C GLN A 13 42.46 -34.25 -23.71
N HIS A 14 41.63 -34.55 -22.71
CA HIS A 14 40.19 -34.65 -22.89
C HIS A 14 39.61 -33.24 -22.98
N GLY A 15 39.37 -32.77 -24.20
CA GLY A 15 38.58 -31.55 -24.44
C GLY A 15 37.09 -31.80 -24.18
N PHE A 16 36.34 -30.72 -24.02
CA PHE A 16 34.88 -30.78 -23.91
C PHE A 16 34.29 -31.42 -25.17
N THR A 17 33.38 -32.37 -24.99
CA THR A 17 32.66 -32.97 -26.12
C THR A 17 31.61 -31.99 -26.63
N LEU A 18 31.33 -32.02 -27.95
CA LEU A 18 30.30 -31.16 -28.55
C LEU A 18 28.92 -31.39 -27.92
N LEU A 19 28.63 -32.62 -27.53
CA LEU A 19 27.38 -32.99 -26.88
C LEU A 19 27.26 -32.38 -25.48
N GLU A 20 28.35 -32.37 -24.71
CA GLU A 20 28.38 -31.78 -23.37
C GLU A 20 28.12 -30.27 -23.39
N ILE A 21 28.67 -29.56 -24.39
CA ILE A 21 28.41 -28.13 -24.56
C ILE A 21 26.93 -27.88 -24.87
N ILE A 22 26.33 -28.62 -25.80
CA ILE A 22 24.92 -28.46 -26.15
C ILE A 22 24.02 -28.72 -24.94
N VAL A 23 24.26 -29.81 -24.21
CA VAL A 23 23.48 -30.15 -23.01
C VAL A 23 23.64 -29.08 -21.93
N SER A 24 24.86 -28.57 -21.70
CA SER A 24 25.10 -27.50 -20.73
C SER A 24 24.36 -26.21 -21.06
N LEU A 25 24.28 -25.83 -22.36
CA LEU A 25 23.56 -24.65 -22.82
C LEU A 25 22.05 -24.80 -22.65
N ILE A 26 21.50 -25.97 -22.94
CA ILE A 26 20.09 -26.28 -22.71
C ILE A 26 19.76 -26.14 -21.23
N VAL A 27 20.53 -26.77 -20.34
CA VAL A 27 20.33 -26.68 -18.89
C VAL A 27 20.47 -25.22 -18.41
N ALA A 28 21.48 -24.49 -18.89
CA ALA A 28 21.69 -23.09 -18.56
C ALA A 28 20.51 -22.21 -19.00
N SER A 29 19.93 -22.45 -20.19
CA SER A 29 18.77 -21.70 -20.68
C SER A 29 17.51 -21.95 -19.84
N ILE A 30 17.27 -23.20 -19.42
CA ILE A 30 16.13 -23.55 -18.58
C ILE A 30 16.28 -22.87 -17.21
N LEU A 31 17.44 -23.03 -16.56
CA LEU A 31 17.70 -22.41 -15.25
C LEU A 31 17.71 -20.88 -15.34
N GLY A 32 18.27 -20.31 -16.39
CA GLY A 32 18.29 -18.87 -16.64
C GLY A 32 16.90 -18.28 -16.83
N SER A 33 16.02 -18.99 -17.55
CA SER A 33 14.62 -18.57 -17.72
C SER A 33 13.86 -18.56 -16.38
N MET A 34 14.05 -19.58 -15.54
CA MET A 34 13.43 -19.66 -14.21
C MET A 34 13.94 -18.55 -13.29
N LEU A 35 15.25 -18.24 -13.36
CA LEU A 35 15.86 -17.14 -12.60
C LEU A 35 15.23 -15.80 -12.99
N LEU A 36 15.08 -15.51 -14.29
CA LEU A 36 14.50 -14.25 -14.76
C LEU A 36 13.04 -14.07 -14.29
N VAL A 37 12.24 -15.14 -14.32
CA VAL A 37 10.87 -15.12 -13.81
C VAL A 37 10.84 -14.86 -12.29
N TYR A 38 11.71 -15.52 -11.54
CA TYR A 38 11.80 -15.34 -10.09
C TYR A 38 12.21 -13.91 -9.71
N VAL A 39 13.23 -13.39 -10.38
CA VAL A 39 13.74 -12.04 -10.15
C VAL A 39 12.68 -10.99 -10.52
N GLY A 40 12.02 -11.13 -11.68
CA GLY A 40 10.96 -10.21 -12.12
C GLY A 40 9.74 -10.21 -11.19
N THR A 41 9.34 -11.36 -10.65
CA THR A 41 8.22 -11.46 -9.71
C THR A 41 8.57 -10.96 -8.31
N ALA A 42 9.82 -11.17 -7.84
CA ALA A 42 10.29 -10.66 -6.56
C ALA A 42 10.36 -9.12 -6.53
N TYR A 43 10.88 -8.50 -7.59
CA TYR A 43 10.96 -7.03 -7.67
C TYR A 43 9.59 -6.35 -7.72
N ASN A 44 8.64 -6.89 -8.47
CA ASN A 44 7.30 -6.33 -8.56
C ASN A 44 6.55 -6.38 -7.22
N LYS A 45 6.77 -7.43 -6.41
CA LYS A 45 6.12 -7.57 -5.09
C LYS A 45 6.73 -6.69 -3.99
N SER A 46 7.92 -6.11 -4.17
CA SER A 46 8.57 -5.29 -3.13
C SER A 46 8.19 -3.81 -3.18
N ILE A 47 7.74 -3.30 -4.33
CA ILE A 47 7.42 -1.87 -4.49
C ILE A 47 5.99 -1.56 -4.02
N GLU A 48 5.06 -2.49 -4.24
CA GLU A 48 3.67 -2.38 -3.80
C GLU A 48 3.51 -2.10 -2.28
N PRO A 49 4.14 -2.85 -1.36
CA PRO A 49 3.97 -2.60 0.07
C PRO A 49 4.50 -1.22 0.49
N VAL A 50 5.60 -0.75 -0.09
CA VAL A 50 6.17 0.57 0.24
C VAL A 50 5.28 1.70 -0.26
N ALA A 51 4.72 1.58 -1.47
CA ALA A 51 3.81 2.57 -2.02
C ALA A 51 2.51 2.65 -1.19
N THR A 52 1.97 1.51 -0.77
CA THR A 52 0.78 1.45 0.09
C THR A 52 1.06 2.01 1.47
N SER A 53 2.19 1.66 2.12
CA SER A 53 2.55 2.21 3.44
C SER A 53 2.69 3.73 3.43
N LYS A 54 3.31 4.31 2.40
CA LYS A 54 3.44 5.77 2.28
C LYS A 54 2.08 6.46 2.19
N ARG A 55 1.11 5.87 1.49
CA ARG A 55 -0.25 6.41 1.34
C ARG A 55 -1.06 6.28 2.62
N VAL A 56 -0.94 5.15 3.33
CA VAL A 56 -1.56 4.99 4.66
C VAL A 56 -1.04 6.06 5.61
N LEU A 57 0.28 6.30 5.65
CA LEU A 57 0.85 7.36 6.48
C LEU A 57 0.34 8.76 6.11
N GLN A 58 0.10 9.03 4.82
CA GLN A 58 -0.49 10.29 4.38
C GLN A 58 -1.95 10.43 4.85
N LEU A 59 -2.76 9.37 4.75
CA LEU A 59 -4.13 9.37 5.25
C LEU A 59 -4.18 9.57 6.77
N GLU A 60 -3.30 8.88 7.50
CA GLU A 60 -3.18 9.02 8.96
C GLU A 60 -2.79 10.46 9.35
N HIS A 61 -1.83 11.07 8.66
CA HIS A 61 -1.45 12.46 8.93
C HIS A 61 -2.61 13.43 8.73
N VAL A 62 -3.40 13.26 7.66
CA VAL A 62 -4.60 14.08 7.44
C VAL A 62 -5.64 13.86 8.54
N MET A 63 -5.79 12.62 9.03
CA MET A 63 -6.70 12.33 10.14
C MET A 63 -6.22 12.92 11.48
N GLU A 64 -4.91 12.95 11.70
CA GLU A 64 -4.32 13.62 12.86
C GLU A 64 -4.60 15.14 12.80
N ASP A 65 -4.45 15.76 11.63
CA ASP A 65 -4.78 17.18 11.44
C ASP A 65 -6.27 17.45 11.72
N ILE A 66 -7.16 16.58 11.24
CA ILE A 66 -8.61 16.64 11.52
C ILE A 66 -8.89 16.52 13.02
N ASN A 67 -8.24 15.59 13.70
CA ASN A 67 -8.41 15.41 15.14
C ASN A 67 -7.87 16.61 15.94
N ALA A 68 -6.79 17.23 15.47
CA ALA A 68 -6.24 18.45 16.07
C ALA A 68 -7.22 19.63 15.94
N ILE A 69 -7.89 19.79 14.80
CA ILE A 69 -8.95 20.79 14.62
C ILE A 69 -10.09 20.53 15.60
N TYR A 70 -10.56 19.28 15.68
CA TYR A 70 -11.62 18.90 16.62
C TYR A 70 -11.22 19.20 18.08
N ALA A 71 -10.01 18.83 18.49
CA ALA A 71 -9.48 19.10 19.82
C ALA A 71 -9.40 20.61 20.13
N GLY A 72 -9.05 21.44 19.15
CA GLY A 72 -9.03 22.90 19.29
C GLY A 72 -10.41 23.54 19.44
N LEU A 73 -11.48 22.85 19.03
CA LEU A 73 -12.85 23.34 19.07
C LEU A 73 -13.67 22.80 20.26
N LEU A 74 -13.06 21.98 21.12
CA LEU A 74 -13.74 21.31 22.25
C LEU A 74 -14.45 22.24 23.23
N ASP A 75 -14.05 23.51 23.32
CA ASP A 75 -14.61 24.50 24.26
C ASP A 75 -15.76 25.33 23.66
N ARG A 76 -16.10 25.13 22.37
CA ARG A 76 -17.18 25.87 21.71
C ARG A 76 -18.54 25.21 21.93
N ALA A 77 -19.57 26.04 22.09
CA ALA A 77 -20.96 25.59 22.19
C ALA A 77 -21.49 25.03 20.85
N ASP A 78 -20.98 25.57 19.75
CA ASP A 78 -21.28 25.32 18.33
C ASP A 78 -20.21 24.43 17.67
N LEU A 79 -19.65 23.48 18.44
CA LEU A 79 -18.51 22.65 18.06
C LEU A 79 -18.68 21.98 16.69
N LEU A 80 -19.79 21.25 16.47
CA LEU A 80 -19.96 20.43 15.28
C LEU A 80 -20.15 21.28 14.00
N ASP A 81 -20.79 22.45 14.12
CA ASP A 81 -20.98 23.36 13.00
C ASP A 81 -19.65 24.01 12.62
N ALA A 82 -18.92 24.54 13.61
CA ALA A 82 -17.59 25.10 13.41
C ALA A 82 -16.58 24.07 12.89
N PHE A 83 -16.70 22.81 13.34
CA PHE A 83 -15.86 21.72 12.86
C PHE A 83 -16.18 21.34 11.42
N ASN A 84 -17.46 21.22 11.07
CA ASN A 84 -17.89 20.96 9.69
C ASN A 84 -17.42 22.08 8.74
N ASP A 85 -17.51 23.34 9.15
CA ASP A 85 -16.99 24.48 8.38
C ASP A 85 -15.46 24.41 8.23
N ALA A 86 -14.73 24.05 9.28
CA ALA A 86 -13.29 23.86 9.23
C ALA A 86 -12.87 22.71 8.31
N LEU A 87 -13.63 21.60 8.28
CA LEU A 87 -13.40 20.50 7.35
C LEU A 87 -13.61 20.91 5.89
N ASN A 88 -14.67 21.68 5.60
CA ASN A 88 -14.94 22.18 4.25
C ASN A 88 -13.91 23.22 3.79
N ALA A 89 -13.26 23.92 4.71
CA ALA A 89 -12.19 24.88 4.43
C ALA A 89 -10.78 24.24 4.36
N MET A 90 -10.62 23.00 4.80
CA MET A 90 -9.33 22.32 4.85
C MET A 90 -8.79 22.02 3.44
N THR A 91 -7.53 22.36 3.19
CA THR A 91 -6.85 21.96 1.95
C THR A 91 -6.28 20.57 2.11
N LEU A 92 -6.79 19.63 1.32
CA LEU A 92 -6.34 18.23 1.34
C LEU A 92 -5.19 18.01 0.34
N PRO A 93 -4.27 17.08 0.63
CA PRO A 93 -3.27 16.67 -0.33
C PRO A 93 -3.90 16.05 -1.58
N ALA A 94 -3.24 16.21 -2.73
CA ALA A 94 -3.74 15.75 -4.01
C ALA A 94 -4.06 14.24 -4.00
N GLY A 95 -5.26 13.88 -4.43
CA GLY A 95 -5.73 12.49 -4.50
C GLY A 95 -6.47 11.98 -3.27
N VAL A 96 -6.51 12.75 -2.18
CA VAL A 96 -7.32 12.46 -0.99
C VAL A 96 -8.60 13.29 -1.03
N THR A 97 -9.75 12.64 -0.88
CA THR A 97 -11.04 13.32 -0.74
C THR A 97 -11.64 13.07 0.63
N CYS A 98 -12.25 14.10 1.19
CA CYS A 98 -12.95 14.08 2.46
C CYS A 98 -14.45 14.19 2.17
N ASP A 99 -15.21 13.11 2.39
CA ASP A 99 -16.64 13.03 2.07
C ASP A 99 -17.52 13.49 3.27
N SER A 100 -16.98 14.47 4.00
CA SER A 100 -17.35 14.76 5.38
C SER A 100 -18.34 15.92 5.43
N SER A 101 -19.62 15.61 5.35
CA SER A 101 -20.64 16.55 5.83
C SER A 101 -21.95 15.87 6.25
N LYS A 102 -21.88 14.59 6.65
CA LYS A 102 -23.07 13.82 7.01
C LYS A 102 -23.11 13.59 8.51
N ARG A 103 -24.02 14.30 9.17
CA ARG A 103 -24.31 14.15 10.60
C ARG A 103 -25.39 13.09 10.80
N PHE A 104 -25.26 12.29 11.84
CA PHE A 104 -26.10 11.15 12.16
C PHE A 104 -26.61 11.20 13.59
N ASP A 105 -27.80 10.63 13.81
CA ASP A 105 -28.37 10.37 15.12
C ASP A 105 -28.62 8.86 15.28
N PHE A 106 -28.15 8.26 16.37
CA PHE A 106 -28.49 6.88 16.71
C PHE A 106 -29.86 6.84 17.41
N SER A 107 -30.94 7.06 16.66
CA SER A 107 -32.28 6.79 17.17
C SER A 107 -32.65 5.33 16.89
N GLY A 108 -32.55 4.45 17.90
CA GLY A 108 -33.19 3.13 17.85
C GLY A 108 -32.32 1.92 17.51
N GLY A 109 -30.99 2.00 17.63
CA GLY A 109 -30.12 0.81 17.62
C GLY A 109 -29.81 0.18 16.26
N ALA A 110 -30.20 0.82 15.16
CA ALA A 110 -29.73 0.49 13.81
C ALA A 110 -28.61 1.45 13.39
N GLU A 111 -27.60 0.96 12.66
CA GLU A 111 -26.56 1.80 12.07
C GLU A 111 -27.19 2.70 11.00
N PRO A 112 -27.05 4.04 11.09
CA PRO A 112 -27.69 4.94 10.16
C PRO A 112 -26.95 4.94 8.82
N ASP A 113 -27.71 4.72 7.74
CA ASP A 113 -27.23 4.81 6.36
C ASP A 113 -26.98 6.27 5.95
N ILE A 114 -26.04 6.50 5.02
CA ILE A 114 -25.60 7.81 4.49
C ILE A 114 -26.74 8.64 3.90
N SER A 115 -27.88 8.01 3.61
CA SER A 115 -29.12 8.62 3.13
C SER A 115 -29.98 9.27 4.24
N GLY A 116 -29.71 8.97 5.52
CA GLY A 116 -30.40 9.50 6.70
C GLY A 116 -29.69 10.68 7.39
N ALA A 117 -28.73 11.31 6.72
CA ALA A 117 -27.95 12.41 7.28
C ALA A 117 -28.84 13.65 7.54
N SER A 118 -28.79 14.19 8.76
CA SER A 118 -29.59 15.34 9.21
C SER A 118 -28.66 16.49 9.59
N SER A 119 -28.97 17.74 9.23
CA SER A 119 -28.16 18.92 9.60
C SER A 119 -28.01 19.13 11.11
N THR A 120 -28.85 18.45 11.92
CA THR A 120 -28.93 18.61 13.38
C THR A 120 -28.35 17.41 14.15
N GLY A 121 -27.75 16.44 13.47
CA GLY A 121 -27.29 15.21 14.13
C GLY A 121 -26.19 15.45 15.19
N ASN A 122 -26.21 14.67 16.27
CA ASN A 122 -25.26 14.85 17.38
C ASN A 122 -23.87 14.22 17.12
N ILE A 123 -23.72 13.52 15.99
CA ILE A 123 -22.48 12.85 15.57
C ILE A 123 -22.16 13.24 14.14
N LEU A 124 -20.92 13.62 13.86
CA LEU A 124 -20.39 13.85 12.52
C LEU A 124 -19.51 12.67 12.10
N LYS A 125 -19.82 12.06 10.96
CA LYS A 125 -18.96 11.04 10.33
C LYS A 125 -18.05 11.72 9.32
N VAL A 126 -16.75 11.50 9.49
CA VAL A 126 -15.71 11.94 8.57
C VAL A 126 -15.18 10.72 7.85
N VAL A 127 -15.18 10.75 6.52
CA VAL A 127 -14.67 9.65 5.69
C VAL A 127 -13.61 10.20 4.74
N LEU A 128 -12.38 9.72 4.89
CA LEU A 128 -11.28 9.98 3.99
C LEU A 128 -11.14 8.84 2.99
N ARG A 129 -11.03 9.16 1.70
CA ARG A 129 -10.87 8.21 0.60
C ARG A 129 -9.66 8.59 -0.26
N ASP A 130 -8.84 7.63 -0.66
CA ASP A 130 -7.87 7.81 -1.75
C ASP A 130 -8.58 7.56 -3.09
N THR A 131 -8.70 8.61 -3.91
CA THR A 131 -9.41 8.57 -5.20
C THR A 131 -8.51 8.18 -6.37
N THR A 132 -7.21 7.99 -6.15
CA THR A 132 -6.24 7.98 -7.25
C THR A 132 -5.80 6.58 -7.66
N VAL A 133 -5.57 5.67 -6.72
CA VAL A 133 -4.96 4.35 -7.01
C VAL A 133 -5.58 3.19 -6.24
N HIS A 134 -6.12 3.42 -5.03
CA HIS A 134 -6.78 2.39 -4.23
C HIS A 134 -8.14 2.89 -3.71
N PRO A 135 -9.23 2.78 -4.49
CA PRO A 135 -10.56 3.24 -4.08
C PRO A 135 -11.13 2.51 -2.85
N ASN A 136 -10.47 1.42 -2.41
CA ASN A 136 -10.89 0.60 -1.28
C ASN A 136 -10.21 1.02 0.04
N LEU A 137 -9.29 1.99 0.04
CA LEU A 137 -8.68 2.49 1.27
C LEU A 137 -9.53 3.65 1.80
N GLU A 138 -10.26 3.38 2.88
CA GLU A 138 -11.11 4.33 3.56
C GLU A 138 -10.72 4.44 5.02
N LEU A 139 -10.61 5.66 5.53
CA LEU A 139 -10.42 5.93 6.95
C LEU A 139 -11.66 6.68 7.47
N ILE A 140 -12.32 6.10 8.46
CA ILE A 140 -13.58 6.60 9.00
C ILE A 140 -13.36 7.01 10.45
N ALA A 141 -13.75 8.23 10.79
CA ALA A 141 -13.78 8.72 12.16
C ALA A 141 -15.18 9.27 12.50
N LEU A 142 -15.56 9.12 13.77
CA LEU A 142 -16.81 9.61 14.33
C LEU A 142 -16.50 10.66 15.40
N PHE A 143 -17.09 11.84 15.26
CA PHE A 143 -16.96 12.97 16.19
C PHE A 143 -18.32 13.30 16.77
N TYR A 144 -18.42 13.66 18.04
CA TYR A 144 -19.71 13.87 18.72
C TYR A 144 -19.65 15.08 19.63
N ASN A 145 -20.80 15.68 19.96
CA ASN A 145 -20.77 16.79 20.91
C ASN A 145 -20.58 16.28 22.34
N ARG A 146 -19.76 16.97 23.14
CA ARG A 146 -19.66 16.64 24.56
C ARG A 146 -21.00 17.03 25.23
N ILE A 147 -21.67 16.04 25.81
CA ILE A 147 -22.86 16.23 26.67
C ILE A 147 -22.42 16.83 28.01
#